data_AF-A0A932Q173-F1
#
_entry.id   AF-A0A932Q173-F1
#
_cell.length_a   1.000
_cell.length_b   1.000
_cell.length_c   1.000
_cell.angle_alpha   90.00
_cell.angle_beta   90.00
_cell.angle_gamma   90.00
#
_symmetry.space_group_name_H-M   'P 1'
#
loop_
_entity.id
_entity.type
_entity.pdbx_description
1 polymer ?
#
loop_
_entity_poly.entity_id
_entity_poly.type
_entity_poly.pdbx_seq_one_letter_code
_entity_poly.pdbx_strand_id
1 'polypeptide(L)'
;MPGFWGHTITNSIALVGVTAYMAAERWSVPDIAAVDAGILLSTFVLSPDMDLFTSKPMEEWGWLRFFWWPYARIVKHRDRLHTPILGTTARWIYLIAVITVLILPILFLLRQIGLQVNFSFNGSREDVVYYFLYVVDIFVGANIADGLHFGLDMITHGLKHGTPQSRVRRNPFKRGDD
;
A
#
# COMPACT_ATOMS: atom_id res chain seq x y z
N MET A 1 -12.70 -6.31 -9.35
CA MET A 1 -12.55 -5.70 -8.03
C MET A 1 -13.00 -6.73 -7.01
N PRO A 2 -12.07 -7.60 -6.59
CA PRO A 2 -12.13 -8.19 -5.27
C PRO A 2 -12.40 -7.08 -4.27
N GLY A 3 -13.19 -7.33 -3.23
CA GLY A 3 -13.27 -6.37 -2.13
C GLY A 3 -11.91 -6.29 -1.43
N PHE A 4 -11.72 -5.28 -0.58
CA PHE A 4 -10.58 -5.14 0.34
C PHE A 4 -10.07 -6.50 0.89
N TRP A 5 -10.98 -7.31 1.43
CA TRP A 5 -10.66 -8.64 1.98
C TRP A 5 -10.03 -9.61 0.98
N GLY A 6 -10.40 -9.55 -0.30
CA GLY A 6 -9.80 -10.40 -1.34
C GLY A 6 -8.32 -10.09 -1.52
N HIS A 7 -7.96 -8.81 -1.60
CA HIS A 7 -6.57 -8.38 -1.69
C HIS A 7 -5.78 -8.68 -0.40
N THR A 8 -6.38 -8.46 0.77
CA THR A 8 -5.75 -8.79 2.06
C THR A 8 -5.46 -10.29 2.17
N ILE A 9 -6.39 -11.16 1.77
CA ILE A 9 -6.16 -12.62 1.78
C ILE A 9 -5.04 -13.00 0.81
N THR A 10 -5.06 -12.47 -0.42
CA THR A 10 -4.00 -12.72 -1.39
C THR A 10 -2.63 -12.32 -0.86
N ASN A 11 -2.51 -11.13 -0.27
CA ASN A 11 -1.25 -10.66 0.29
C ASN A 11 -0.85 -11.44 1.56
N SER A 12 -1.80 -11.94 2.35
CA SER A 12 -1.51 -12.79 3.51
C SER A 12 -0.98 -14.15 3.09
N ILE A 13 -1.52 -14.73 2.01
CA ILE A 13 -0.99 -15.97 1.43
C ILE A 13 0.41 -15.73 0.87
N ALA A 14 0.61 -14.60 0.17
CA ALA A 14 1.90 -14.23 -0.37
C ALA A 14 2.94 -14.01 0.73
N LEU A 15 2.58 -13.35 1.83
CA LEU A 15 3.43 -13.19 3.00
C LEU A 15 3.96 -14.55 3.46
N VAL A 16 3.05 -15.47 3.82
CA VAL A 16 3.45 -16.82 4.31
C VAL A 16 4.31 -17.56 3.28
N GLY A 17 3.96 -17.48 1.99
CA GLY A 17 4.71 -18.13 0.92
C GLY A 17 6.12 -17.56 0.74
N VAL A 18 6.27 -16.23 0.75
CA VAL A 18 7.55 -15.53 0.61
C VAL A 18 8.42 -15.80 1.84
N THR A 19 7.87 -15.69 3.05
CA THR A 19 8.59 -16.04 4.29
C THR A 19 9.10 -17.47 4.25
N ALA A 20 8.25 -18.44 3.88
CA ALA A 20 8.63 -19.85 3.82
C ALA A 20 9.71 -20.12 2.77
N TYR A 21 9.59 -19.50 1.59
CA TYR A 21 10.59 -19.62 0.52
C TYR A 21 11.94 -19.05 0.94
N MET A 22 11.97 -17.81 1.46
CA MET A 22 13.21 -17.18 1.90
C MET A 22 13.86 -17.95 3.06
N ALA A 23 13.06 -18.48 3.99
CA ALA A 23 13.56 -19.35 5.06
C ALA A 23 14.18 -20.65 4.51
N ALA A 24 13.56 -21.26 3.49
CA ALA A 24 14.09 -22.46 2.84
C ALA A 24 15.43 -22.19 2.12
N GLU A 25 15.57 -21.01 1.51
CA GLU A 25 16.79 -20.52 0.88
C GLU A 25 17.81 -19.95 1.89
N ARG A 26 17.54 -20.07 3.20
CA ARG A 26 18.43 -19.65 4.30
C ARG A 26 18.79 -18.18 4.29
N TRP A 27 17.88 -17.32 3.85
CA TRP A 27 18.01 -15.88 4.03
C TRP A 27 18.09 -15.53 5.52
N SER A 28 18.73 -14.40 5.82
CA SER A 28 18.84 -13.97 7.22
C SER A 28 17.47 -13.56 7.76
N VAL A 29 17.22 -13.81 9.05
CA VAL A 29 15.95 -13.43 9.71
C VAL A 29 15.64 -11.95 9.53
N PRO A 30 16.61 -11.02 9.65
CA PRO A 30 16.33 -9.62 9.40
C PRO A 30 15.89 -9.29 7.97
N ASP A 31 16.47 -9.92 6.95
CA ASP A 31 16.08 -9.66 5.54
C ASP A 31 14.66 -10.16 5.28
N ILE A 32 14.32 -11.34 5.81
CA ILE A 32 12.95 -11.88 5.78
C ILE A 32 11.98 -10.90 6.45
N ALA A 33 12.32 -10.44 7.65
CA ALA A 33 11.49 -9.49 8.39
C ALA A 33 11.33 -8.16 7.64
N ALA A 34 12.36 -7.69 6.93
CA ALA A 34 12.30 -6.49 6.10
C ALA A 34 11.33 -6.66 4.92
N VAL A 35 11.42 -7.77 4.18
CA VAL A 35 10.48 -8.09 3.09
C VAL A 35 9.05 -8.22 3.61
N ASP A 36 8.85 -8.96 4.71
CA ASP A 36 7.55 -9.17 5.33
C ASP A 36 6.93 -7.84 5.80
N ALA A 37 7.73 -6.96 6.39
CA ALA A 37 7.31 -5.62 6.75
C ALA A 37 6.86 -4.83 5.51
N GLY A 38 7.58 -4.94 4.39
CA GLY A 38 7.18 -4.37 3.10
C GLY A 38 5.80 -4.83 2.64
N ILE A 39 5.55 -6.14 2.67
CA ILE A 39 4.26 -6.74 2.28
C ILE A 39 3.13 -6.23 3.18
N LEU A 40 3.35 -6.20 4.50
CA LEU A 40 2.36 -5.71 5.47
C LEU A 40 2.10 -4.21 5.32
N LEU A 41 3.15 -3.40 5.17
CA LEU A 41 3.05 -1.96 4.97
C LEU A 41 2.26 -1.65 3.70
N SER A 42 2.53 -2.31 2.58
CA SER A 42 1.72 -2.10 1.36
C SER A 42 0.29 -2.55 1.53
N THR A 43 0.05 -3.66 2.22
CA THR A 43 -1.32 -4.20 2.35
C THR A 43 -2.22 -3.31 3.20
N PHE A 44 -1.72 -2.78 4.31
CA PHE A 44 -2.52 -2.05 5.29
C PHE A 44 -2.30 -0.54 5.27
N VAL A 45 -1.06 -0.09 5.07
CA VAL A 45 -0.67 1.31 5.25
C VAL A 45 -0.59 2.05 3.92
N LEU A 46 -0.07 1.40 2.87
CA LEU A 46 0.20 2.00 1.56
C LEU A 46 -0.58 1.28 0.45
N SER A 47 -1.82 0.90 0.76
CA SER A 47 -2.66 0.13 -0.15
C SER A 47 -2.87 0.88 -1.49
N PRO A 48 -2.89 0.18 -2.64
CA PRO A 48 -3.17 0.80 -3.93
C PRO A 48 -4.47 1.60 -3.96
N ASP A 49 -5.47 1.18 -3.20
CA ASP A 49 -6.80 1.80 -3.12
C ASP A 49 -6.83 3.15 -2.36
N MET A 50 -5.70 3.62 -1.83
CA MET A 50 -5.62 4.90 -1.09
C MET A 50 -5.77 6.14 -1.98
N ASP A 51 -5.75 5.98 -3.29
CA ASP A 51 -6.07 7.07 -4.22
C ASP A 51 -7.57 7.39 -4.26
N LEU A 52 -8.43 6.48 -3.77
CA LEU A 52 -9.84 6.72 -3.55
C LEU A 52 -10.10 7.15 -2.10
N PHE A 53 -10.56 8.38 -1.91
CA PHE A 53 -10.85 8.90 -0.57
C PHE A 53 -11.98 8.14 0.16
N THR A 54 -12.85 7.43 -0.57
CA THR A 54 -13.96 6.64 -0.04
C THR A 54 -13.64 5.14 0.06
N SER A 55 -12.37 4.73 -0.10
CA SER A 55 -11.99 3.33 0.00
C SER A 55 -11.88 2.89 1.46
N LYS A 56 -12.07 1.59 1.70
CA LYS A 56 -11.93 0.99 3.04
C LYS A 56 -10.55 1.26 3.67
N PRO A 57 -9.42 1.13 2.94
CA PRO A 57 -8.12 1.52 3.50
C PRO A 57 -8.11 2.95 4.01
N MET A 58 -8.67 3.91 3.26
CA MET A 58 -8.73 5.31 3.68
C MET A 58 -9.62 5.53 4.92
N GLU A 59 -10.68 4.74 5.08
CA GLU A 59 -11.53 4.79 6.27
C GLU A 59 -10.82 4.25 7.52
N GLU A 60 -9.96 3.23 7.38
CA GLU A 60 -9.18 2.65 8.48
C GLU A 60 -8.16 3.61 9.08
N TRP A 61 -7.67 4.59 8.30
CA TRP A 61 -6.82 5.67 8.82
C TRP A 61 -7.56 6.64 9.76
N GLY A 62 -8.89 6.58 9.84
CA GLY A 62 -9.68 7.40 10.75
C GLY A 62 -9.44 8.90 10.54
N TRP A 63 -8.97 9.61 11.57
CA TRP A 63 -8.69 11.04 11.47
C TRP A 63 -7.41 11.36 10.67
N LEU A 64 -6.44 10.42 10.64
CA LEU A 64 -5.17 10.59 9.92
C LEU A 64 -5.36 10.57 8.40
N ARG A 65 -6.52 10.13 7.90
CA ARG A 65 -6.88 10.21 6.47
C ARG A 65 -6.84 11.64 5.91
N PHE A 66 -6.94 12.65 6.78
CA PHE A 66 -6.77 14.05 6.39
C PHE A 66 -5.40 14.29 5.73
N PHE A 67 -4.34 13.65 6.23
CA PHE A 67 -3.01 13.76 5.64
C PHE A 67 -2.91 13.08 4.28
N TRP A 68 -3.82 12.16 3.96
CA TRP A 68 -3.88 11.49 2.66
C TRP A 68 -4.83 12.16 1.66
N TRP A 69 -5.62 13.13 2.11
CA TRP A 69 -6.51 13.89 1.23
C TRP A 69 -5.79 14.62 0.09
N PRO A 70 -4.62 15.28 0.29
CA PRO A 70 -3.87 15.87 -0.81
C PRO A 70 -3.41 14.82 -1.82
N TYR A 71 -2.93 13.66 -1.35
CA TYR A 71 -2.54 12.54 -2.21
C TYR A 71 -3.69 12.09 -3.12
N ALA A 72 -4.85 11.78 -2.54
CA ALA A 72 -6.04 11.35 -3.27
C ALA A 72 -6.60 12.42 -4.25
N ARG A 73 -6.30 13.70 -4.00
CA ARG A 73 -6.68 14.81 -4.89
C ARG A 73 -5.74 14.95 -6.10
N ILE A 74 -4.45 14.71 -5.89
CA ILE A 74 -3.40 14.86 -6.91
C ILE A 74 -3.37 13.60 -7.80
N VAL A 75 -3.42 12.42 -7.19
CA VAL A 75 -3.41 11.13 -7.89
C VAL A 75 -4.86 10.74 -8.17
N LYS A 76 -5.40 11.24 -9.28
CA LYS A 76 -6.76 10.86 -9.72
C LYS A 76 -6.75 9.47 -10.33
N HIS A 77 -7.70 8.65 -9.89
CA HIS A 77 -7.93 7.25 -10.23
C HIS A 77 -8.12 7.04 -11.76
N ARG A 78 -7.01 6.96 -12.52
CA ARG A 78 -6.83 6.41 -13.89
C ARG A 78 -5.57 6.88 -14.63
N ASP A 79 -4.76 7.78 -14.08
CA ASP A 79 -3.57 8.29 -14.78
C ASP A 79 -2.29 7.58 -14.37
N ARG A 80 -1.67 6.82 -15.30
CA ARG A 80 -0.26 6.34 -15.45
C ARG A 80 0.53 5.78 -14.25
N LEU A 81 0.11 5.98 -13.01
CA LEU A 81 0.69 5.49 -11.75
C LEU A 81 0.09 4.16 -11.29
N HIS A 82 -0.74 3.53 -12.13
CA HIS A 82 -1.33 2.22 -11.85
C HIS A 82 -0.33 1.05 -12.02
N THR A 83 0.92 1.34 -12.36
CA THR A 83 2.00 0.34 -12.37
C THR A 83 2.57 0.20 -10.96
N PRO A 84 2.70 -1.03 -10.41
CA PRO A 84 3.16 -1.28 -9.05
C PRO A 84 4.37 -0.44 -8.66
N ILE A 85 5.48 -0.51 -9.40
CA ILE A 85 6.72 0.21 -9.07
C ILE A 85 6.52 1.72 -8.92
N LEU A 86 5.96 2.40 -9.93
CA LEU A 86 5.77 3.86 -9.86
C LEU A 86 4.76 4.26 -8.78
N GLY A 87 3.69 3.48 -8.61
CA GLY A 87 2.67 3.73 -7.59
C GLY A 87 3.22 3.55 -6.17
N THR A 88 3.95 2.46 -5.92
CA THR A 88 4.62 2.18 -4.65
C THR A 88 5.62 3.29 -4.34
N THR A 89 6.49 3.68 -5.29
CA THR A 89 7.45 4.77 -5.09
C THR A 89 6.77 6.08 -4.73
N ALA A 90 5.69 6.46 -5.44
CA ALA A 90 4.97 7.69 -5.15
C ALA A 90 4.36 7.68 -3.74
N ARG A 91 3.76 6.56 -3.32
CA ARG A 91 3.20 6.39 -1.97
C ARG A 91 4.26 6.47 -0.88
N TRP A 92 5.43 5.88 -1.11
CA TRP A 92 6.56 5.95 -0.18
C TRP A 92 7.09 7.36 0.00
N ILE A 93 7.32 8.09 -1.10
CA ILE A 93 7.76 9.48 -1.06
C ILE A 93 6.73 10.34 -0.30
N TYR A 94 5.45 10.12 -0.57
CA TYR A 94 4.38 10.84 0.11
C TYR A 94 4.35 10.53 1.61
N LEU A 95 4.46 9.27 2.01
CA LEU A 95 4.50 8.86 3.40
C LEU A 95 5.68 9.50 4.14
N ILE A 96 6.88 9.50 3.55
CA ILE A 96 8.06 10.15 4.14
C ILE A 96 7.81 11.64 4.34
N ALA A 97 7.19 12.32 3.37
CA ALA A 97 6.83 13.73 3.49
C ALA A 97 5.84 13.98 4.64
N VAL A 98 4.78 13.17 4.73
CA VAL A 98 3.78 13.26 5.82
C VAL A 98 4.43 13.03 7.18
N ILE A 99 5.22 11.98 7.32
CA ILE A 99 5.94 11.67 8.57
C ILE A 99 6.87 12.83 8.95
N THR A 100 7.59 13.40 7.99
CA THR A 100 8.48 14.55 8.23
C THR A 100 7.70 15.76 8.76
N VAL A 101 6.58 16.09 8.13
CA VAL A 101 5.71 17.20 8.56
C VAL A 101 5.13 16.97 9.96
N LEU A 102 4.86 15.72 10.33
CA LEU A 102 4.33 15.36 11.65
C LEU A 102 5.42 15.37 12.74
N ILE A 103 6.61 14.85 12.44
CA ILE A 103 7.69 14.69 13.42
C ILE A 103 8.37 16.03 13.75
N LEU A 104 8.62 16.89 12.77
CA LEU A 104 9.38 18.13 12.99
C LEU A 104 8.76 19.05 14.07
N PRO A 105 7.44 19.30 14.11
CA PRO A 105 6.82 20.06 15.19
C PRO A 105 6.96 19.38 16.56
N ILE A 106 6.86 18.05 16.62
CA ILE A 106 7.01 17.29 17.86
C ILE A 106 8.43 17.45 18.40
N LEU A 107 9.45 17.27 17.54
CA LEU A 107 10.85 17.48 17.92
C LEU A 107 11.11 18.90 18.40
N PHE A 108 10.51 19.89 17.73
CA PHE A 108 10.60 21.28 18.12
C PHE A 108 10.02 21.53 19.53
N LEU A 109 8.84 20.97 19.82
CA LEU A 109 8.18 21.09 21.13
C LEU A 109 8.96 20.37 22.24
N LEU A 110 9.44 19.15 21.98
CA LEU A 110 10.29 18.40 22.92
C LEU A 110 11.53 19.21 23.31
N ARG A 111 12.15 19.89 22.32
CA ARG A 111 13.28 20.76 22.58
C ARG A 111 12.94 21.93 23.50
N GLN A 112 11.73 22.48 23.45
CA GLN A 112 11.31 23.57 24.34
C GLN A 112 11.25 23.14 25.80
N ILE A 113 10.96 21.87 26.08
CA ILE A 113 10.92 21.31 27.44
C ILE A 113 12.24 20.66 27.85
N GLY A 114 13.33 20.93 27.12
CA GLY A 114 14.67 20.44 27.42
C GLY A 114 14.95 18.99 26.98
N LEU A 115 13.99 18.32 26.33
CA LEU A 115 14.18 16.98 25.78
C LEU A 115 14.76 17.07 24.36
N GLN A 116 16.00 16.64 24.20
CA GLN A 116 16.66 16.58 22.89
C GLN A 116 16.68 15.15 22.38
N VAL A 117 15.89 14.91 21.32
CA VAL A 117 15.96 13.67 20.55
C VAL A 117 16.91 13.92 19.38
N ASN A 118 18.12 13.37 19.47
CA ASN A 118 19.13 13.51 18.44
C ASN A 118 19.12 12.27 17.54
N PHE A 119 18.89 12.47 16.25
CA PHE A 119 19.13 11.45 15.24
C PHE A 119 20.57 11.56 14.78
N SER A 120 21.34 10.49 14.97
CA SER A 120 22.71 10.39 14.49
C SER A 120 22.77 9.40 13.35
N PHE A 121 23.37 9.81 12.24
CA PHE A 121 23.66 8.95 11.10
C PHE A 121 25.16 8.65 11.01
N ASN A 122 25.82 8.52 12.16
CA ASN A 122 27.23 8.19 12.26
C ASN A 122 27.41 6.67 12.18
N GLY A 123 27.12 6.09 11.01
CA GLY A 123 27.42 4.70 10.70
C GLY A 123 28.73 4.57 9.94
N SER A 124 29.37 3.41 10.04
CA SER A 124 30.40 3.02 9.08
C SER A 124 29.80 2.93 7.67
N ARG A 125 30.65 2.87 6.63
CA ARG A 125 30.15 2.69 5.25
C ARG A 125 29.34 1.41 5.13
N GLU A 126 29.78 0.38 5.84
CA GLU A 126 29.15 -0.94 5.92
C GLU A 126 27.75 -0.82 6.54
N ASP A 127 27.59 -0.08 7.64
CA ASP A 127 26.28 0.15 8.27
C ASP A 127 25.31 0.87 7.32
N VAL A 128 25.80 1.89 6.60
CA VAL A 128 24.99 2.65 5.64
C VAL A 128 24.51 1.74 4.50
N VAL A 129 25.38 0.89 3.97
CA VAL A 129 25.02 -0.08 2.94
C VAL A 129 24.00 -1.08 3.48
N TYR A 130 24.20 -1.57 4.70
CA TYR A 130 23.30 -2.54 5.32
C TYR A 130 21.89 -1.96 5.53
N TYR A 131 21.77 -0.76 6.09
CA TYR A 131 20.48 -0.10 6.24
C TYR A 131 19.82 0.21 4.90
N PHE A 132 20.59 0.58 3.88
CA PHE A 132 20.07 0.77 2.54
C PHE A 132 19.48 -0.53 1.96
N LEU A 133 20.16 -1.66 2.15
CA LEU A 133 19.65 -2.97 1.70
C LEU A 133 18.33 -3.34 2.39
N TYR A 134 18.16 -3.07 3.69
CA TYR A 134 16.85 -3.27 4.33
C TYR A 134 15.75 -2.39 3.74
N VAL A 135 16.05 -1.13 3.43
CA VAL A 135 15.07 -0.26 2.77
C VAL A 135 14.69 -0.84 1.40
N VAL A 136 15.65 -1.41 0.67
CA VAL A 136 15.40 -2.12 -0.59
C VAL A 136 14.53 -3.36 -0.36
N ASP A 137 14.80 -4.17 0.65
CA ASP A 137 14.02 -5.38 0.95
C ASP A 137 12.56 -5.04 1.32
N ILE A 138 12.34 -4.02 2.15
CA ILE A 138 10.99 -3.50 2.44
C ILE A 138 10.33 -3.01 1.15
N PHE A 139 11.07 -2.33 0.27
CA PHE A 139 10.53 -1.87 -1.01
C PHE A 139 10.17 -3.03 -1.94
N VAL A 140 10.98 -4.09 -1.99
CA VAL A 140 10.69 -5.33 -2.73
C VAL A 140 9.41 -5.97 -2.19
N GLY A 141 9.29 -6.14 -0.88
CA GLY A 141 8.08 -6.68 -0.26
C GLY A 141 6.83 -5.86 -0.60
N ALA A 142 6.92 -4.53 -0.57
CA ALA A 142 5.81 -3.66 -0.93
C ALA A 142 5.39 -3.82 -2.40
N ASN A 143 6.36 -3.94 -3.31
CA ASN A 143 6.09 -4.16 -4.73
C ASN A 143 5.47 -5.53 -5.01
N ILE A 144 5.83 -6.57 -4.26
CA ILE A 144 5.19 -7.89 -4.36
C ILE A 144 3.70 -7.78 -4.02
N ALA A 145 3.37 -7.14 -2.88
CA ALA A 145 2.00 -6.94 -2.45
C ALA A 145 1.18 -6.10 -3.46
N ASP A 146 1.74 -5.01 -3.96
CA ASP A 146 1.08 -4.14 -4.94
C ASP A 146 0.93 -4.82 -6.31
N GLY A 147 1.92 -5.60 -6.72
CA GLY A 147 1.88 -6.39 -7.96
C GLY A 147 0.81 -7.47 -7.92
N LEU A 148 0.66 -8.17 -6.80
CA LEU A 148 -0.39 -9.16 -6.60
C LEU A 148 -1.78 -8.51 -6.56
N HIS A 149 -1.90 -7.36 -5.89
CA HIS A 149 -3.13 -6.58 -5.90
C HIS A 149 -3.56 -6.22 -7.33
N PHE A 150 -2.64 -5.65 -8.12
CA PHE A 150 -2.87 -5.29 -9.52
C PHE A 150 -3.20 -6.51 -10.40
N GLY A 151 -2.47 -7.60 -10.24
CA GLY A 151 -2.69 -8.84 -10.98
C GLY A 151 -4.08 -9.44 -10.70
N LEU A 152 -4.49 -9.45 -9.43
CA LEU A 152 -5.81 -9.93 -9.02
C LEU A 152 -6.93 -9.07 -9.63
N ASP A 153 -6.75 -7.75 -9.71
CA ASP A 153 -7.69 -6.87 -10.39
C ASP A 153 -7.81 -7.17 -11.88
N MET A 154 -6.69 -7.37 -12.56
CA MET A 154 -6.67 -7.73 -13.98
C MET A 154 -7.44 -9.03 -14.25
N ILE A 155 -7.21 -10.06 -13.43
CA ILE A 155 -7.87 -11.36 -13.55
C ILE A 155 -9.37 -11.22 -13.32
N THR A 156 -9.79 -10.57 -12.22
CA THR A 156 -11.22 -10.46 -11.91
C THR A 156 -11.98 -9.55 -12.87
N HIS A 157 -11.33 -8.54 -13.45
CA HIS A 157 -11.91 -7.71 -14.50
C HIS A 157 -12.09 -8.50 -15.80
N GLY A 158 -11.08 -9.27 -16.21
CA GLY A 158 -11.15 -10.13 -17.40
C GLY A 158 -12.27 -11.17 -17.33
N LEU A 159 -12.45 -11.82 -16.17
CA LEU A 159 -13.52 -12.80 -15.95
C LEU A 159 -14.93 -12.21 -16.04
N LYS A 160 -15.11 -10.94 -15.65
CA LYS A 160 -16.41 -10.25 -15.73
C LYS A 160 -16.80 -9.82 -17.14
N HIS A 161 -15.87 -9.77 -18.09
CA HIS A 161 -16.16 -9.46 -19.50
C HIS A 161 -16.31 -10.73 -20.35
N GLY A 162 -15.89 -11.89 -19.86
CA GLY A 162 -16.11 -13.20 -20.50
C GLY A 162 -17.46 -13.83 -20.20
N THR A 163 -18.20 -13.32 -19.21
CA THR A 163 -19.57 -13.78 -18.90
C THR A 163 -20.58 -12.93 -19.66
N PRO A 164 -21.45 -13.51 -20.52
CA PRO A 164 -22.50 -12.75 -21.16
C PRO A 164 -23.39 -12.14 -20.08
N GLN A 165 -23.53 -10.82 -20.06
CA GLN A 165 -24.55 -10.17 -19.24
C GLN A 165 -25.91 -10.74 -19.67
N SER A 166 -26.50 -11.61 -18.85
CA SER A 166 -27.85 -12.07 -19.08
C SER A 166 -28.75 -10.84 -19.10
N ARG A 167 -29.36 -10.59 -20.27
CA ARG A 167 -30.36 -9.55 -20.49
C ARG A 167 -31.31 -9.50 -19.30
N VAL A 168 -31.21 -8.44 -18.51
CA VAL A 168 -32.26 -8.04 -17.57
C VAL A 168 -33.55 -7.96 -18.40
N ARG A 169 -34.47 -8.89 -18.18
CA ARG A 169 -35.79 -8.89 -18.80
C ARG A 169 -36.45 -7.55 -18.46
N ARG A 170 -36.61 -6.67 -19.45
CA ARG A 170 -37.52 -5.54 -19.35
C ARG A 170 -38.91 -6.11 -19.11
N ASN A 171 -39.51 -5.77 -17.97
CA ASN A 171 -40.87 -6.16 -17.64
C ASN A 171 -41.83 -5.47 -18.64
N PRO A 172 -42.67 -6.19 -19.43
CA PRO A 172 -43.52 -5.55 -20.44
C PRO A 172 -44.73 -4.82 -19.85
N PHE A 173 -45.03 -5.01 -18.56
CA PHE A 173 -46.23 -4.47 -17.91
C PHE A 173 -45.95 -3.14 -17.20
N LYS A 174 -45.69 -2.09 -17.98
CA LYS A 174 -45.98 -0.70 -17.60
C LYS A 174 -46.37 0.07 -18.86
N ARG A 175 -47.59 -0.16 -19.32
CA ARG A 175 -48.34 0.77 -20.16
C ARG A 175 -49.82 0.59 -19.79
N GLY A 176 -50.41 1.65 -19.27
CA GLY A 176 -51.79 1.67 -18.79
C GLY A 176 -51.97 2.72 -17.70
N ASP A 177 -51.58 3.96 -17.99
CA ASP A 177 -52.22 5.13 -17.39
C ASP A 177 -53.20 5.61 -18.47
N ASP A 178 -54.47 5.24 -18.31
CA ASP A 178 -55.65 5.96 -18.82
C ASP A 178 -56.61 6.12 -17.63
#